data_AF-A0A8I1T5X5-F1
#
_entry.id   AF-A0A8I1T5X5-F1
#
_cell.length_a   1.000
_cell.length_b   1.000
_cell.length_c   1.000
_cell.angle_alpha   90.00
_cell.angle_beta   90.00
_cell.angle_gamma   90.00
#
_symmetry.space_group_name_H-M   'P 1'
#
loop_
_entity.id
_entity.type
_entity.pdbx_description
1 polymer ?
#
loop_
_entity_poly.entity_id
_entity_poly.type
_entity_poly.pdbx_seq_one_letter_code
_entity_poly.pdbx_strand_id
1 'polypeptide(L)'
;MNSFPEAGPGEAINLGKPSEPRPAATILLLRDREEGGPREEGVLEVLMLKRSAESHFMPSVWVFPGGSLDPEDGEGLDGLRTCAVRELHEEAGIHLDLSTELIPLARWVTPEVVKTRFDTWFFIARAPLGIEAEPDNFEMTEALWVNPADALAAAEGGDMAIVFPTLKQLEALVPSAHTDQALERAAADPNASRIVLPKVIGNERNARVVLPHEDDYPD
;
A
#
# COMPACT_ATOMS: atom_id res chain seq x y z
N MET A 1 6.83 17.60 8.01
CA MET A 1 5.56 18.31 8.28
C MET A 1 4.49 17.52 7.53
N ASN A 2 3.58 16.84 8.22
CA ASN A 2 2.53 16.02 7.58
C ASN A 2 1.40 16.93 7.07
N SER A 3 1.72 17.82 6.13
CA SER A 3 0.73 18.62 5.42
C SER A 3 -0.01 17.70 4.46
N PHE A 4 -1.33 17.78 4.44
CA PHE A 4 -2.09 17.35 3.28
C PHE A 4 -1.45 18.00 2.04
N PRO A 5 -0.99 17.21 1.04
CA PRO A 5 -0.76 17.78 -0.28
C PRO A 5 -2.05 18.47 -0.73
N GLU A 6 -1.97 19.46 -1.62
CA GLU A 6 -3.17 19.99 -2.29
C GLU A 6 -4.03 18.81 -2.74
N ALA A 7 -5.19 18.64 -2.10
CA ALA A 7 -5.96 17.41 -2.16
C ALA A 7 -6.11 16.98 -3.62
N GLY A 8 -5.51 15.85 -3.97
CA GLY A 8 -5.68 15.28 -5.30
C GLY A 8 -7.16 15.00 -5.53
N PRO A 9 -7.59 14.75 -6.79
CA PRO A 9 -9.00 14.48 -7.12
C PRO A 9 -9.64 13.30 -6.33
N GLY A 10 -8.83 12.51 -5.63
CA GLY A 10 -9.21 11.45 -4.69
C GLY A 10 -9.37 11.81 -3.21
N GLU A 11 -8.88 12.98 -2.79
CA GLU A 11 -8.72 13.38 -1.39
C GLU A 11 -9.68 14.52 -1.01
N ALA A 12 -10.68 14.80 -1.86
CA ALA A 12 -11.65 15.86 -1.64
C ALA A 12 -12.36 15.69 -0.28
N ILE A 13 -12.34 16.77 0.52
CA ILE A 13 -12.96 16.78 1.84
C ILE A 13 -14.48 16.74 1.70
N ASN A 14 -15.11 15.80 2.39
CA ASN A 14 -16.55 15.68 2.58
C ASN A 14 -16.92 16.18 3.99
N LEU A 15 -17.55 17.35 4.06
CA LEU A 15 -18.08 17.92 5.30
C LEU A 15 -19.50 17.40 5.66
N GLY A 16 -20.07 16.55 4.79
CA GLY A 16 -21.39 15.94 4.98
C GLY A 16 -21.31 14.57 5.66
N LYS A 17 -22.37 13.76 5.49
CA LYS A 17 -22.40 12.37 5.99
C LYS A 17 -21.23 11.59 5.36
N PRO A 18 -20.42 10.85 6.15
CA PRO A 18 -19.36 10.01 5.61
C PRO A 18 -19.92 8.99 4.60
N SER A 19 -19.21 8.82 3.49
CA SER A 19 -19.50 7.75 2.53
C SER A 19 -19.15 6.39 3.13
N GLU A 20 -19.82 5.34 2.68
CA GLU A 20 -19.49 3.97 3.08
C GLU A 20 -18.16 3.56 2.43
N PRO A 21 -17.18 3.05 3.20
CA PRO A 21 -15.92 2.60 2.65
C PRO A 21 -16.12 1.34 1.80
N ARG A 22 -15.58 1.34 0.58
CA ARG A 22 -15.59 0.16 -0.30
C ARG A 22 -14.51 -0.83 0.15
N PRO A 23 -14.79 -2.14 0.24
CA PRO A 23 -13.75 -3.13 0.48
C PRO A 23 -12.69 -3.08 -0.62
N ALA A 24 -11.42 -3.16 -0.23
CA ALA A 24 -10.27 -3.11 -1.13
C ALA A 24 -9.15 -4.00 -0.61
N ALA A 25 -8.26 -4.41 -1.50
CA ALA A 25 -7.09 -5.20 -1.16
C ALA A 25 -5.84 -4.70 -1.88
N THR A 26 -4.71 -4.80 -1.21
CA THR A 26 -3.40 -4.37 -1.69
C THR A 26 -2.36 -5.42 -1.32
N ILE A 27 -1.41 -5.70 -2.22
CA ILE A 27 -0.34 -6.68 -1.96
C ILE A 27 1.04 -6.04 -1.99
N LEU A 28 1.80 -6.28 -0.92
CA LEU A 28 3.22 -5.97 -0.83
C LEU A 28 3.98 -7.23 -1.23
N LEU A 29 4.34 -7.30 -2.52
CA LEU A 29 5.12 -8.41 -3.05
C LEU A 29 6.60 -8.21 -2.74
N LEU A 30 7.19 -9.14 -2.00
CA LEU A 30 8.55 -9.05 -1.50
C LEU A 30 9.50 -10.00 -2.21
N ARG A 31 10.74 -9.56 -2.39
CA ARG A 31 11.85 -10.43 -2.77
C ARG A 31 13.12 -10.02 -2.03
N ASP A 32 14.11 -10.91 -2.05
CA ASP A 32 15.46 -10.58 -1.63
C ASP A 32 16.30 -10.31 -2.88
N ARG A 33 17.09 -9.23 -2.87
CA ARG A 33 18.00 -8.94 -3.98
C ARG A 33 18.98 -10.11 -4.17
N GLU A 34 19.18 -10.54 -5.41
CA GLU A 34 20.14 -11.60 -5.75
C GLU A 34 21.59 -11.22 -5.37
N GLU A 35 22.34 -12.24 -4.94
CA GLU A 35 23.77 -12.19 -4.64
C GLU A 35 24.59 -11.63 -5.82
N GLY A 36 25.38 -10.57 -5.60
CA GLY A 36 26.35 -10.05 -6.59
C GLY A 36 26.25 -8.56 -6.97
N GLY A 37 25.29 -7.81 -6.43
CA GLY A 37 25.23 -6.35 -6.57
C GLY A 37 26.23 -5.61 -5.64
N PRO A 38 26.62 -4.35 -5.92
CA PRO A 38 27.66 -3.63 -5.17
C PRO A 38 27.33 -3.26 -3.70
N ARG A 39 26.21 -3.75 -3.15
CA ARG A 39 25.77 -3.48 -1.78
C ARG A 39 25.08 -4.74 -1.25
N GLU A 40 25.51 -5.14 -0.05
CA GLU A 40 25.04 -6.20 0.87
C GLU A 40 24.08 -7.25 0.30
N GLU A 41 24.50 -8.52 0.34
CA GLU A 41 23.68 -9.69 0.02
C GLU A 41 22.39 -9.72 0.88
N GLY A 42 21.28 -10.17 0.31
CA GLY A 42 20.06 -10.48 1.10
C GLY A 42 19.24 -9.28 1.56
N VAL A 43 19.27 -8.16 0.82
CA VAL A 43 18.46 -6.98 1.13
C VAL A 43 17.03 -7.14 0.62
N LEU A 44 16.06 -6.95 1.53
CA LEU A 44 14.63 -6.91 1.23
C LEU A 44 14.31 -5.83 0.18
N GLU A 45 13.59 -6.21 -0.86
CA GLU A 45 12.97 -5.34 -1.86
C GLU A 45 11.45 -5.58 -1.87
N VAL A 46 10.68 -4.52 -2.12
CA VAL A 46 9.23 -4.57 -2.35
C VAL A 46 8.93 -4.03 -3.75
N LEU A 47 7.95 -4.64 -4.43
CA LEU A 47 7.45 -4.14 -5.70
C LEU A 47 6.58 -2.91 -5.48
N MET A 48 6.88 -1.83 -6.19
CA MET A 48 6.06 -0.62 -6.28
C MET A 48 5.76 -0.29 -7.74
N LEU A 49 4.56 0.23 -7.99
CA LEU A 49 4.09 0.66 -9.30
C LEU A 49 3.84 2.17 -9.31
N LYS A 50 4.08 2.81 -10.45
CA LYS A 50 3.79 4.23 -10.65
C LYS A 50 2.52 4.43 -11.44
N ARG A 51 1.55 5.09 -10.82
CA ARG A 51 0.28 5.44 -11.48
C ARG A 51 0.52 6.39 -12.65
N SER A 52 -0.21 6.18 -13.73
CA SER A 52 -0.22 7.05 -14.90
C SER A 52 -0.51 8.51 -14.52
N ALA A 53 0.10 9.44 -15.26
CA ALA A 53 -0.20 10.87 -15.13
C ALA A 53 -1.65 11.20 -15.54
N GLU A 54 -2.29 10.34 -16.32
CA GLU A 54 -3.69 10.48 -16.76
C GLU A 54 -4.68 9.96 -15.71
N SER A 55 -4.20 9.40 -14.59
CA SER A 55 -5.07 8.84 -13.57
C SER A 55 -5.99 9.88 -12.93
N HIS A 56 -7.28 9.59 -12.88
CA HIS A 56 -8.29 10.42 -12.19
C HIS A 56 -8.13 10.42 -10.67
N PHE A 57 -7.29 9.55 -10.11
CA PHE A 57 -7.08 9.39 -8.68
C PHE A 57 -5.57 9.23 -8.42
N MET A 58 -4.94 10.22 -7.78
CA MET A 58 -3.52 10.22 -7.40
C MET A 58 -2.55 9.96 -8.57
N PRO A 59 -2.50 10.85 -9.59
CA PRO A 59 -1.61 10.68 -10.74
C PRO A 59 -0.13 10.76 -10.34
N SER A 60 0.72 9.98 -11.02
CA SER A 60 2.18 9.96 -10.83
C SER A 60 2.68 9.58 -9.43
N VAL A 61 1.81 9.04 -8.57
CA VAL A 61 2.15 8.52 -7.25
C VAL A 61 2.59 7.06 -7.36
N TRP A 62 3.59 6.69 -6.56
CA TRP A 62 4.01 5.32 -6.36
C TRP A 62 3.16 4.63 -5.29
N VAL A 63 2.64 3.46 -5.65
CA VAL A 63 1.74 2.63 -4.84
C VAL A 63 2.16 1.17 -4.90
N PHE A 64 1.56 0.34 -4.04
CA PHE A 64 1.59 -1.11 -4.21
C PHE A 64 0.44 -1.54 -5.13
N PRO A 65 0.55 -2.70 -5.79
CA PRO A 65 -0.55 -3.24 -6.57
C PRO A 65 -1.80 -3.45 -5.72
N GLY A 66 -2.97 -3.03 -6.21
CA GLY A 66 -4.21 -3.20 -5.47
C GLY A 66 -5.36 -2.29 -5.88
N GLY A 67 -6.57 -2.72 -5.52
CA GLY A 67 -7.80 -2.09 -5.95
C GLY A 67 -9.03 -2.54 -5.15
N SER A 68 -10.20 -2.33 -5.74
CA SER A 68 -11.48 -2.61 -5.07
C SER A 68 -11.85 -4.08 -5.21
N LEU A 69 -12.51 -4.62 -4.18
CA LEU A 69 -13.07 -5.97 -4.24
C LEU A 69 -14.25 -5.99 -5.23
N ASP A 70 -14.17 -6.86 -6.23
CA ASP A 70 -15.23 -7.09 -7.19
C ASP A 70 -16.05 -8.34 -6.81
N PRO A 71 -17.32 -8.44 -7.24
CA PRO A 71 -18.16 -9.61 -6.93
C PRO A 71 -17.57 -10.95 -7.36
N GLU A 72 -16.79 -10.97 -8.45
CA GLU A 72 -16.11 -12.15 -8.98
C GLU A 72 -14.98 -12.65 -8.07
N ASP A 73 -14.40 -11.79 -7.24
CA ASP A 73 -13.33 -12.16 -6.32
C ASP A 73 -13.85 -13.02 -5.16
N GLY A 74 -15.13 -12.87 -4.82
CA GLY A 74 -15.82 -13.55 -3.73
C GLY A 74 -16.02 -12.67 -2.49
N GLU A 75 -16.20 -13.32 -1.33
CA GLU A 75 -16.54 -12.64 -0.08
C GLU A 75 -15.50 -12.89 1.03
N GLY A 76 -15.50 -12.01 2.03
CA GLY A 76 -14.65 -12.14 3.21
C GLY A 76 -13.15 -12.04 2.90
N LEU A 77 -12.33 -12.64 3.77
CA LEU A 77 -10.88 -12.54 3.66
C LEU A 77 -10.32 -13.28 2.43
N ASP A 78 -10.96 -14.38 2.04
CA ASP A 78 -10.54 -15.12 0.85
C ASP A 78 -10.87 -14.34 -0.42
N GLY A 79 -12.03 -13.65 -0.49
CA GLY A 79 -12.31 -12.74 -1.60
C GLY A 79 -11.30 -11.59 -1.70
N LEU A 80 -10.91 -11.02 -0.56
CA LEU A 80 -9.87 -9.98 -0.53
C LEU A 80 -8.49 -10.48 -0.98
N ARG A 81 -8.15 -11.75 -0.71
CA ARG A 81 -6.92 -12.37 -1.24
C ARG A 81 -7.01 -12.56 -2.75
N THR A 82 -8.15 -13.03 -3.26
CA THR A 82 -8.39 -13.15 -4.71
C THR A 82 -8.25 -11.79 -5.40
N CYS A 83 -8.87 -10.74 -4.83
CA CYS A 83 -8.75 -9.36 -5.30
C CYS A 83 -7.28 -8.91 -5.36
N ALA A 84 -6.52 -9.09 -4.29
CA ALA A 84 -5.10 -8.71 -4.26
C ALA A 84 -4.26 -9.40 -5.35
N VAL A 85 -4.53 -10.68 -5.63
CA VAL A 85 -3.85 -11.44 -6.69
C VAL A 85 -4.30 -10.98 -8.08
N ARG A 86 -5.59 -10.71 -8.28
CA ARG A 86 -6.13 -10.18 -9.54
C ARG A 86 -5.50 -8.83 -9.89
N GLU A 87 -5.50 -7.89 -8.94
CA GLU A 87 -4.94 -6.55 -9.13
C GLU A 87 -3.43 -6.61 -9.43
N LEU A 88 -2.68 -7.47 -8.73
CA LEU A 88 -1.27 -7.70 -9.05
C LEU A 88 -1.05 -8.20 -10.48
N HIS A 89 -1.92 -9.08 -10.96
CA HIS A 89 -1.86 -9.57 -12.32
C HIS A 89 -2.21 -8.45 -13.33
N GLU A 90 -3.30 -7.73 -13.09
CA GLU A 90 -3.77 -6.66 -13.99
C GLU A 90 -2.78 -5.50 -14.09
N GLU A 91 -2.19 -5.10 -12.95
CA GLU A 91 -1.34 -3.90 -12.87
C GLU A 91 0.15 -4.16 -13.09
N ALA A 92 0.64 -5.38 -12.86
CA ALA A 92 2.06 -5.73 -12.95
C ALA A 92 2.36 -6.98 -13.80
N GLY A 93 1.35 -7.64 -14.38
CA GLY A 93 1.53 -8.86 -15.16
C GLY A 93 1.95 -10.09 -14.35
N ILE A 94 2.01 -9.99 -13.01
CA ILE A 94 2.53 -11.05 -12.15
C ILE A 94 1.40 -11.99 -11.73
N HIS A 95 1.57 -13.26 -12.07
CA HIS A 95 0.68 -14.33 -11.64
C HIS A 95 1.21 -15.00 -10.37
N LEU A 96 0.41 -14.98 -9.31
CA LEU A 96 0.63 -15.81 -8.13
C LEU A 96 -0.29 -17.02 -8.18
N ASP A 97 0.23 -18.18 -7.80
CA ASP A 97 -0.61 -19.36 -7.56
C ASP A 97 -1.52 -19.07 -6.35
N LEU A 98 -2.78 -19.53 -6.37
CA LEU A 98 -3.71 -19.36 -5.24
C LEU A 98 -3.26 -20.09 -3.97
N SER A 99 -2.30 -21.01 -4.07
CA SER A 99 -1.61 -21.62 -2.93
C SER A 99 -0.53 -20.72 -2.32
N THR A 100 -0.18 -19.60 -2.97
CA THR A 100 0.73 -18.60 -2.42
C THR A 100 0.12 -18.03 -1.14
N GLU A 101 0.90 -18.05 -0.06
CA GLU A 101 0.44 -17.54 1.21
C GLU A 101 0.41 -16.01 1.18
N LEU A 102 -0.81 -15.44 1.31
CA LEU A 102 -1.03 -14.02 1.54
C LEU A 102 -1.32 -13.78 3.02
N ILE A 103 -0.34 -13.18 3.69
CA ILE A 103 -0.37 -12.90 5.13
C ILE A 103 -0.92 -11.48 5.34
N PRO A 104 -1.96 -11.27 6.17
CA PRO A 104 -2.39 -9.92 6.52
C PRO A 104 -1.26 -9.12 7.16
N LEU A 105 -1.03 -7.90 6.68
CA LEU A 105 -0.07 -6.95 7.22
C LEU A 105 -0.79 -5.85 8.03
N ALA A 106 -1.86 -5.29 7.46
CA ALA A 106 -2.63 -4.24 8.10
C ALA A 106 -4.03 -4.12 7.50
N ARG A 107 -4.96 -3.49 8.22
CA ARG A 107 -6.27 -3.10 7.70
C ARG A 107 -6.53 -1.62 7.97
N TRP A 108 -6.75 -0.84 6.92
CA TRP A 108 -6.93 0.61 7.02
C TRP A 108 -8.26 1.05 6.44
N VAL A 109 -8.98 1.87 7.18
CA VAL A 109 -10.19 2.53 6.68
C VAL A 109 -9.89 4.00 6.41
N THR A 110 -10.17 4.48 5.21
CA THR A 110 -9.97 5.89 4.84
C THR A 110 -10.72 6.82 5.80
N PRO A 111 -10.14 7.97 6.21
CA PRO A 111 -10.80 8.91 7.13
C PRO A 111 -12.20 9.30 6.66
N GLU A 112 -13.10 9.52 7.62
CA GLU A 112 -14.52 9.82 7.34
C GLU A 112 -14.75 11.12 6.58
N VAL A 113 -13.83 12.08 6.72
CA VAL A 113 -13.87 13.36 6.03
C VAL A 113 -13.41 13.27 4.58
N VAL A 114 -12.96 12.12 4.09
CA VAL A 114 -12.57 11.94 2.69
C VAL A 114 -13.78 11.43 1.90
N LYS A 115 -14.03 12.00 0.72
CA LYS A 115 -15.19 11.64 -0.10
C LYS A 115 -15.14 10.20 -0.61
N THR A 116 -13.99 9.80 -1.16
CA THR A 116 -13.77 8.44 -1.67
C THR A 116 -13.11 7.62 -0.56
N ARG A 117 -13.81 6.60 -0.07
CA ARG A 117 -13.35 5.82 1.09
C ARG A 117 -13.20 4.35 0.73
N PHE A 118 -12.19 3.74 1.32
CA PHE A 118 -11.87 2.33 1.20
C PHE A 118 -11.65 1.72 2.58
N ASP A 119 -11.99 0.43 2.71
CA ASP A 119 -11.60 -0.47 3.79
C ASP A 119 -10.59 -1.44 3.20
N THR A 120 -9.31 -1.05 3.25
CA THR A 120 -8.23 -1.71 2.54
C THR A 120 -7.52 -2.71 3.44
N TRP A 121 -7.47 -3.95 3.00
CA TRP A 121 -6.59 -4.97 3.56
C TRP A 121 -5.26 -4.98 2.81
N PHE A 122 -4.18 -4.81 3.55
CA PHE A 122 -2.82 -4.99 3.04
C PHE A 122 -2.37 -6.41 3.33
N PHE A 123 -1.92 -7.11 2.29
CA PHE A 123 -1.32 -8.43 2.38
C PHE A 123 0.16 -8.34 2.03
N ILE A 124 0.96 -9.26 2.57
CA ILE A 124 2.35 -9.45 2.22
C ILE A 124 2.55 -10.86 1.67
N ALA A 125 3.37 -11.00 0.63
CA ALA A 125 3.65 -12.28 0.00
C ALA A 125 5.07 -12.31 -0.57
N ARG A 126 5.63 -13.52 -0.71
CA ARG A 126 6.90 -13.74 -1.39
C ARG A 126 6.70 -13.80 -2.91
N ALA A 127 7.53 -13.06 -3.64
CA ALA A 127 7.61 -13.12 -5.09
C ALA A 127 8.15 -14.47 -5.56
N PRO A 128 7.63 -15.03 -6.67
CA PRO A 128 8.30 -16.12 -7.37
C PRO A 128 9.72 -15.72 -7.78
N LEU A 129 10.65 -16.67 -7.75
CA LEU A 129 12.05 -16.42 -8.10
C LEU A 129 12.18 -15.95 -9.55
N GLY A 130 12.97 -14.89 -9.78
CA GLY A 130 13.24 -14.35 -11.12
C GLY A 130 12.06 -13.65 -11.79
N ILE A 131 10.98 -13.36 -11.05
CA ILE A 131 9.83 -12.66 -11.63
C ILE A 131 10.18 -11.20 -11.93
N GLU A 132 9.80 -10.75 -13.13
CA GLU A 132 9.84 -9.35 -13.54
C GLU A 132 8.42 -8.78 -13.56
N ALA A 133 8.30 -7.49 -13.26
CA ALA A 133 7.03 -6.78 -13.29
C ALA A 133 6.87 -6.08 -14.63
N GLU A 134 5.73 -6.27 -15.27
CA GLU A 134 5.36 -5.67 -16.55
C GLU A 134 4.08 -4.86 -16.36
N PRO A 135 4.19 -3.54 -16.11
CA PRO A 135 3.02 -2.66 -16.01
C PRO A 135 2.17 -2.69 -17.29
N ASP A 136 0.86 -2.49 -17.13
CA ASP A 136 -0.10 -2.45 -18.24
C ASP A 136 0.12 -1.27 -19.20
N ASN A 137 0.95 -0.29 -18.84
CA ASN A 137 1.24 0.96 -19.54
C ASN A 137 0.01 1.86 -19.76
N PHE A 138 -1.09 1.60 -19.04
CA PHE A 138 -2.31 2.39 -19.08
C PHE A 138 -2.63 2.96 -17.70
N GLU A 139 -2.88 2.10 -16.72
CA GLU A 139 -3.05 2.52 -15.34
C GLU A 139 -1.71 2.69 -14.63
N MET A 140 -0.79 1.75 -14.86
CA MET A 140 0.55 1.73 -14.28
C MET A 140 1.60 1.86 -15.38
N THR A 141 2.51 2.81 -15.18
CA THR A 141 3.48 3.22 -16.22
C THR A 141 4.90 2.77 -15.94
N GLU A 142 5.22 2.50 -14.68
CA GLU A 142 6.54 2.07 -14.25
C GLU A 142 6.40 1.04 -13.11
N ALA A 143 7.32 0.08 -13.06
CA ALA A 143 7.49 -0.84 -11.94
C ALA A 143 8.90 -0.72 -11.39
N LEU A 144 9.02 -0.83 -10.07
CA LEU A 144 10.28 -0.73 -9.36
C LEU A 144 10.32 -1.74 -8.21
N TRP A 145 11.38 -2.52 -8.16
CA TRP A 145 11.77 -3.24 -6.96
C TRP A 145 12.73 -2.38 -6.16
N VAL A 146 12.36 -2.04 -4.92
CA VAL A 146 13.10 -1.07 -4.10
C VAL A 146 13.17 -1.51 -2.65
N ASN A 147 14.28 -1.23 -1.99
CA ASN A 147 14.36 -1.42 -0.54
C ASN A 147 13.40 -0.44 0.18
N PRO A 148 12.62 -0.87 1.19
CA PRO A 148 11.66 0.01 1.86
C PRO A 148 12.27 1.28 2.45
N ALA A 149 13.50 1.23 3.00
CA ALA A 149 14.17 2.40 3.56
C ALA A 149 14.62 3.38 2.46
N ASP A 150 15.09 2.86 1.32
CA ASP A 150 15.46 3.68 0.16
C ASP A 150 14.23 4.40 -0.43
N ALA A 151 13.08 3.72 -0.51
CA ALA A 151 11.82 4.32 -0.97
C ALA A 151 11.36 5.46 -0.05
N LEU A 152 11.47 5.28 1.27
CA LEU A 152 11.16 6.33 2.25
C LEU A 152 12.11 7.53 2.12
N ALA A 153 13.41 7.28 1.95
CA ALA A 153 14.40 8.34 1.75
C ALA A 153 14.16 9.11 0.45
N ALA A 154 13.80 8.42 -0.64
CA ALA A 154 13.44 9.04 -1.91
C ALA A 154 12.15 9.88 -1.80
N ALA A 155 11.18 9.44 -0.99
CA ALA A 155 9.97 10.20 -0.73
C ALA A 155 10.24 11.46 0.10
N GLU A 156 11.09 11.37 1.14
CA GLU A 156 11.52 12.53 1.92
C GLU A 156 12.31 13.54 1.06
N GLY A 157 13.13 13.03 0.12
CA GLY A 157 13.88 13.84 -0.84
C GLY A 157 13.03 14.46 -1.96
N GLY A 158 11.78 14.01 -2.14
CA GLY A 158 10.88 14.47 -3.20
C GLY A 158 11.08 13.79 -4.56
N ASP A 159 11.97 12.80 -4.66
CA ASP A 159 12.23 12.03 -5.89
C ASP A 159 11.12 11.00 -6.17
N MET A 160 10.37 10.60 -5.13
CA MET A 160 9.33 9.58 -5.22
C MET A 160 8.06 10.06 -4.52
N ALA A 161 7.03 10.43 -5.28
CA ALA A 161 5.74 10.81 -4.69
C ALA A 161 5.03 9.57 -4.13
N ILE A 162 4.87 9.48 -2.82
CA ILE A 162 4.24 8.35 -2.13
C ILE A 162 3.15 8.88 -1.19
N VAL A 163 1.98 8.24 -1.21
CA VAL A 163 0.85 8.60 -0.34
C VAL A 163 0.98 8.00 1.05
N PHE A 164 0.34 8.64 2.03
CA PHE A 164 0.51 8.34 3.45
C PHE A 164 0.27 6.87 3.83
N PRO A 165 -0.82 6.18 3.39
CA PRO A 165 -0.99 4.76 3.71
C PRO A 165 0.16 3.89 3.21
N THR A 166 0.69 4.18 2.02
CA THR A 166 1.84 3.48 1.42
C THR A 166 3.12 3.73 2.22
N LEU A 167 3.39 4.99 2.62
CA LEU A 167 4.52 5.32 3.50
C LEU A 167 4.49 4.50 4.80
N LYS A 168 3.31 4.34 5.40
CA LYS A 168 3.15 3.58 6.65
C LYS A 168 3.39 2.09 6.49
N GLN A 169 3.10 1.50 5.34
CA GLN A 169 3.47 0.10 5.12
C GLN A 169 4.96 -0.05 4.82
N LEU A 170 5.59 0.90 4.12
CA LEU A 170 7.04 0.91 3.95
C LEU A 170 7.76 0.99 5.31
N GLU A 171 7.32 1.89 6.20
CA GLU A 171 7.83 1.99 7.58
C GLU A 171 7.70 0.66 8.34
N ALA A 172 6.60 -0.08 8.15
CA ALA A 172 6.38 -1.37 8.78
C ALA A 172 7.38 -2.45 8.31
N LEU A 173 7.84 -2.37 7.05
CA LEU A 173 8.82 -3.28 6.47
C LEU A 173 10.27 -2.98 6.87
N VAL A 174 10.61 -1.71 7.15
CA VAL A 174 11.99 -1.27 7.46
C VAL A 174 12.71 -2.13 8.53
N PRO A 175 12.06 -2.60 9.62
CA PRO A 175 12.77 -3.41 10.61
C PRO A 175 13.06 -4.85 10.18
N SER A 176 12.72 -5.25 8.95
CA SER A 176 13.03 -6.56 8.36
C SER A 176 14.20 -6.46 7.37
N ALA A 177 15.22 -7.30 7.54
CA ALA A 177 16.38 -7.36 6.66
C ALA A 177 16.09 -8.12 5.35
N HIS A 178 15.30 -9.19 5.43
CA HIS A 178 14.96 -10.07 4.30
C HIS A 178 13.49 -10.51 4.37
N THR A 179 13.02 -11.15 3.30
CA THR A 179 11.62 -11.49 3.04
C THR A 179 11.04 -12.39 4.13
N ASP A 180 11.74 -13.46 4.53
CA ASP A 180 11.25 -14.38 5.57
C ASP A 180 10.97 -13.65 6.89
N GLN A 181 11.87 -12.75 7.30
CA GLN A 181 11.69 -11.98 8.53
C GLN A 181 10.45 -11.07 8.45
N ALA A 182 10.17 -10.48 7.28
CA ALA A 182 8.97 -9.67 7.08
C ALA A 182 7.69 -10.51 7.16
N LEU A 183 7.67 -11.68 6.52
CA LEU A 183 6.53 -12.60 6.57
C LEU A 183 6.28 -13.13 7.99
N GLU A 184 7.33 -13.54 8.70
CA GLU A 184 7.25 -14.00 10.09
C GLU A 184 6.72 -12.91 11.03
N ARG A 185 7.21 -11.67 10.88
CA ARG A 185 6.74 -10.53 11.68
C ARG A 185 5.26 -10.22 11.42
N ALA A 186 4.83 -10.25 10.16
CA ALA A 186 3.43 -10.03 9.80
C ALA A 186 2.53 -11.14 10.37
N ALA A 187 2.93 -12.41 10.23
CA ALA A 187 2.19 -13.56 10.76
C ALA A 187 2.08 -13.55 12.28
N ALA A 188 3.07 -12.99 12.98
CA ALA A 188 3.10 -12.90 14.44
C ALA A 188 2.36 -11.68 15.00
N ASP A 189 1.96 -10.69 14.18
CA ASP A 189 1.31 -9.47 14.68
C ASP A 189 -0.19 -9.68 14.96
N PRO A 190 -0.64 -9.67 16.23
CA PRO A 190 -2.06 -9.82 16.56
C PRO A 190 -2.91 -8.62 16.12
N ASN A 191 -2.29 -7.52 15.67
CA ASN A 191 -2.97 -6.31 15.24
C ASN A 191 -3.17 -6.22 13.72
N ALA A 192 -2.62 -7.15 12.92
CA ALA A 192 -2.65 -7.06 11.46
C ALA A 192 -4.08 -6.97 10.87
N SER A 193 -5.09 -7.50 11.57
CA SER A 193 -6.50 -7.43 11.17
C SER A 193 -7.31 -6.34 11.89
N ARG A 194 -6.71 -5.62 12.85
CA ARG A 194 -7.38 -4.53 13.57
C ARG A 194 -7.47 -3.32 12.66
N ILE A 195 -8.62 -2.66 12.67
CA ILE A 195 -8.86 -1.47 11.87
C ILE A 195 -7.98 -0.33 12.39
N VAL A 196 -7.12 0.17 11.52
CA VAL A 196 -6.52 1.48 11.63
C VAL A 196 -7.44 2.47 10.93
N LEU A 197 -8.09 3.35 11.68
CA LEU A 197 -8.89 4.45 11.15
C LEU A 197 -8.12 5.74 11.40
N PRO A 198 -7.37 6.29 10.43
CA PRO A 198 -6.78 7.60 10.61
C PRO A 198 -7.89 8.66 10.67
N LYS A 199 -7.67 9.70 11.46
CA LYS A 199 -8.52 10.90 11.49
C LYS A 199 -7.75 12.07 10.89
N VAL A 200 -8.47 13.04 10.35
CA VAL A 200 -7.89 14.30 9.88
C VAL A 200 -8.27 15.38 10.86
N ILE A 201 -7.27 16.08 11.39
CA ILE A 201 -7.49 17.20 12.31
C ILE A 201 -6.86 18.47 11.76
N GLY A 202 -7.33 19.63 12.25
CA GLY A 202 -6.91 20.94 11.76
C GLY A 202 -7.98 21.60 10.88
N ASN A 203 -7.58 22.63 10.16
CA ASN A 203 -8.41 23.36 9.20
C ASN A 203 -7.82 23.28 7.79
N GLU A 204 -8.47 23.91 6.81
CA GLU A 204 -8.05 23.90 5.40
C GLU A 204 -6.59 24.32 5.17
N ARG A 205 -5.97 25.07 6.10
CA ARG A 205 -4.58 25.56 5.98
C ARG A 205 -3.56 24.71 6.74
N ASN A 206 -3.99 23.85 7.66
CA ASN A 206 -3.08 23.10 8.53
C ASN A 206 -3.59 21.68 8.85
N ALA A 207 -4.35 21.08 7.94
CA ALA A 207 -4.83 19.72 8.07
C ALA A 207 -3.66 18.73 8.21
N ARG A 208 -3.78 17.81 9.16
CA ARG A 208 -2.86 16.67 9.33
C ARG A 208 -3.64 15.39 9.56
N VAL A 209 -3.04 14.28 9.14
CA VAL A 209 -3.52 12.94 9.47
C VAL A 209 -2.99 12.54 10.85
N VAL A 210 -3.85 11.94 11.68
CA VAL A 210 -3.49 11.33 12.96
C VAL A 210 -3.91 9.87 13.03
N LEU A 211 -3.10 9.07 13.71
CA LEU A 211 -3.30 7.63 13.88
C LEU A 211 -3.87 7.30 15.27
N PRO A 212 -4.62 6.19 15.43
CA PRO A 212 -5.28 5.85 16.70
C PRO A 212 -4.38 5.73 17.95
N HIS A 213 -3.07 5.59 17.77
CA HIS A 213 -2.10 5.48 18.86
C HIS A 213 -1.40 6.80 19.20
N GLU A 214 -1.68 7.88 18.47
CA GLU A 214 -1.09 9.19 18.72
C GLU A 214 -1.91 9.97 19.77
N ASP A 215 -1.23 10.72 20.63
CA ASP A 215 -1.84 11.45 21.77
C ASP A 215 -2.94 12.43 21.35
N ASP A 216 -2.85 12.98 20.15
CA ASP A 216 -3.80 13.96 19.62
C ASP A 216 -4.96 13.31 18.82
N TYR A 217 -5.08 11.98 18.86
CA TYR A 217 -6.18 11.29 18.21
C TYR A 217 -7.49 11.61 18.95
N PRO A 218 -8.46 12.28 18.29
CA PRO A 218 -9.68 12.67 18.96
C PRO A 218 -10.53 11.43 19.26
N ASP A 219 -11.32 11.50 20.34
CA ASP A 219 -12.31 10.47 20.67
C ASP A 219 -13.30 10.24 19.51
#